data_AF-A0A9Q1IQ95-F1
#
_entry.id   AF-A0A9Q1IQ95-F1
#
_cell.length_a   1.000
_cell.length_b   1.000
_cell.length_c   1.000
_cell.angle_alpha   90.00
_cell.angle_beta   90.00
_cell.angle_gamma   90.00
#
_symmetry.space_group_name_H-M   'P 1'
#
loop_
_entity.id
_entity.type
_entity.pdbx_description
1 polymer ?
#
loop_
_entity_poly.entity_id
_entity_poly.type
_entity_poly.pdbx_seq_one_letter_code
_entity_poly.pdbx_strand_id
1 'polypeptide(L)'
;MKLDKHRSTHTTEKEFGGTLGATCVPLFLPLTVLYLLSVCRSPGASLLQWPPPLPPTSQLWHPLAPVLLLGWLALQSFLYMLPVGKVAEGMVLRDGSRLKYPINGFHSFCISAILLGLTLWLGMPLGYLFELLFPLAACSIGMSFLLSLYLYLRSFWATNQALSSGGNTGNPLYDFFMGRELNPRIGSFDLKYFCELRPGLMGWVVINLAMLMKEVELRDSPSFSMLLVNGFQLLYVMDALWNEEAVLTTMDIVHDGFGFMLVFGDLAWVPFTYSLQATFLVIHPQSLSTIGGIAIIALNGVGYYIFRRSNSQKNQFRRDPHSSQCGRPGDHFHSNGEAPLSVRLVGTRPSP
;
A
#
# COMPACT_ATOMS: atom_id res chain seq x y z
N MET A 1 34.46 20.11 24.68
CA MET A 1 33.88 19.48 23.48
C MET A 1 33.46 18.07 23.85
N LYS A 2 32.24 17.91 24.39
CA LYS A 2 31.69 16.59 24.74
C LYS A 2 30.96 16.07 23.50
N LEU A 3 31.44 14.98 22.91
CA LEU A 3 30.65 14.20 21.95
C LEU A 3 29.55 13.49 22.75
N ASP A 4 28.33 14.00 22.67
CA ASP A 4 27.17 13.26 23.15
C ASP A 4 26.95 12.04 22.26
N LYS A 5 27.44 10.90 22.74
CA LYS A 5 27.21 9.59 22.17
C LYS A 5 25.75 9.23 22.46
N HIS A 6 24.82 9.68 21.60
CA HIS A 6 23.43 9.22 21.60
C HIS A 6 23.43 7.72 21.25
N ARG A 7 23.59 6.89 22.29
CA ARG A 7 23.40 5.45 22.24
C ARG A 7 21.90 5.25 22.03
N SER A 8 21.47 4.82 20.84
CA SER A 8 20.06 4.53 20.61
C SER A 8 19.64 3.47 21.62
N THR A 9 18.81 3.85 22.58
CA THR A 9 18.20 2.92 23.52
C THR A 9 17.34 1.96 22.71
N HIS A 10 17.56 0.66 22.89
CA HIS A 10 16.67 -0.36 22.32
C HIS A 10 15.25 -0.05 22.78
N THR A 11 14.32 0.01 21.83
CA THR A 11 12.91 0.23 22.11
C THR A 11 12.35 -1.00 22.81
N THR A 12 11.75 -0.76 23.97
CA THR A 12 11.11 -1.79 24.80
C THR A 12 9.65 -2.00 24.45
N GLU A 13 8.98 -1.01 23.87
CA GLU A 13 7.59 -1.11 23.41
C GLU A 13 7.55 -1.84 22.06
N LYS A 14 6.80 -2.94 22.02
CA LYS A 14 6.59 -3.74 20.82
C LYS A 14 5.12 -3.64 20.40
N GLU A 15 4.90 -3.32 19.15
CA GLU A 15 3.61 -3.24 18.49
C GLU A 15 3.21 -4.62 17.92
N PHE A 16 1.99 -4.73 17.36
CA PHE A 16 1.49 -5.94 16.69
C PHE A 16 1.57 -7.23 17.53
N GLY A 17 1.34 -7.16 18.84
CA GLY A 17 1.43 -8.35 19.71
C GLY A 17 2.87 -8.83 19.92
N GLY A 18 3.85 -7.99 19.63
CA GLY A 18 5.27 -8.23 19.86
C GLY A 18 5.83 -9.37 19.02
N THR A 19 6.74 -10.14 19.63
CA THR A 19 7.45 -11.20 18.91
C THR A 19 6.49 -12.27 18.39
N LEU A 20 5.43 -12.62 19.12
CA LEU A 20 4.45 -13.62 18.68
C LEU A 20 3.74 -13.17 17.40
N GLY A 21 3.23 -11.94 17.36
CA GLY A 21 2.61 -11.41 16.15
C GLY A 21 3.60 -11.30 14.99
N ALA A 22 4.82 -10.80 15.25
CA ALA A 22 5.87 -10.75 14.24
C ALA A 22 6.29 -12.12 13.67
N THR A 23 5.97 -13.23 14.36
CA THR A 23 6.24 -14.59 13.86
C THR A 23 5.02 -15.19 13.15
N CYS A 24 3.83 -15.00 13.71
CA CYS A 24 2.58 -15.55 13.18
C CYS A 24 2.12 -14.81 11.92
N VAL A 25 2.20 -13.48 11.90
CA VAL A 25 1.68 -12.64 10.82
C VAL A 25 2.34 -12.95 9.47
N PRO A 26 3.69 -13.11 9.36
CA PRO A 26 4.32 -13.54 8.12
C PRO A 26 3.88 -14.91 7.61
N LEU A 27 3.39 -15.80 8.47
CA LEU A 27 2.89 -17.11 8.06
C LEU A 27 1.42 -17.06 7.64
N PHE A 28 0.57 -16.37 8.41
CA PHE A 28 -0.87 -16.36 8.17
C PHE A 28 -1.35 -15.35 7.12
N LEU A 29 -0.69 -14.21 6.95
CA LEU A 29 -1.11 -13.22 5.95
C LEU A 29 -0.98 -13.73 4.50
N PRO A 30 0.13 -14.36 4.09
CA PRO A 30 0.22 -14.93 2.74
C PRO A 30 -0.87 -15.97 2.47
N LEU A 31 -1.15 -16.83 3.46
CA LEU A 31 -2.22 -17.82 3.39
C LEU A 31 -3.59 -17.15 3.27
N THR A 32 -3.83 -16.06 4.00
CA THR A 32 -5.05 -15.26 3.90
C THR A 32 -5.25 -14.70 2.49
N VAL A 33 -4.21 -14.16 1.85
CA VAL A 33 -4.30 -13.64 0.47
C VAL A 33 -4.70 -14.75 -0.50
N LEU A 34 -4.01 -15.90 -0.46
CA LEU A 34 -4.31 -17.04 -1.32
C LEU A 34 -5.70 -17.63 -1.04
N TYR A 35 -6.11 -17.66 0.22
CA TYR A 35 -7.43 -18.10 0.64
C TYR A 35 -8.53 -17.18 0.10
N LEU A 36 -8.42 -15.86 0.28
CA LEU A 36 -9.42 -14.91 -0.21
C LEU A 36 -9.56 -14.96 -1.73
N LEU A 37 -8.45 -15.05 -2.47
CA LEU A 37 -8.47 -15.26 -3.91
C LEU A 37 -9.18 -16.57 -4.30
N SER A 38 -8.96 -17.64 -3.53
CA SER A 38 -9.60 -18.94 -3.75
C SER A 38 -11.09 -18.91 -3.45
N VAL A 39 -11.51 -18.22 -2.38
CA VAL A 39 -12.93 -18.02 -2.05
C VAL A 39 -13.61 -17.24 -3.18
N CYS A 40 -13.04 -16.13 -3.64
CA CYS A 40 -13.62 -15.33 -4.73
C CYS A 40 -13.79 -16.13 -6.03
N ARG A 41 -12.88 -17.07 -6.31
CA ARG A 41 -12.94 -17.93 -7.50
C ARG A 41 -13.75 -19.21 -7.30
N SER A 42 -14.13 -19.53 -6.07
CA SER A 42 -14.96 -20.69 -5.78
C SER A 42 -16.41 -20.46 -6.26
N PRO A 43 -17.14 -21.51 -6.68
CA PRO A 43 -18.53 -21.38 -7.09
C PRO A 43 -19.47 -20.89 -5.98
N GLY A 44 -19.15 -21.15 -4.71
CA GLY A 44 -19.99 -20.75 -3.57
C GLY A 44 -19.66 -19.39 -2.98
N ALA A 45 -18.47 -18.85 -3.26
CA ALA A 45 -17.94 -17.60 -2.68
C ALA A 45 -18.20 -17.43 -1.17
N SER A 46 -18.17 -18.53 -0.42
CA SER A 46 -18.50 -18.55 0.99
C SER A 46 -17.23 -18.61 1.84
N LEU A 47 -17.10 -17.67 2.76
CA LEU A 47 -15.99 -17.61 3.71
C LEU A 47 -16.02 -18.74 4.76
N LEU A 48 -17.16 -19.42 4.92
CA LEU A 48 -17.37 -20.46 5.93
C LEU A 48 -17.43 -21.87 5.31
N GLN A 49 -17.01 -22.02 4.05
CA GLN A 49 -16.98 -23.31 3.39
C GLN A 49 -15.90 -24.22 4.02
N TRP A 50 -16.29 -25.47 4.33
CA TRP A 50 -15.37 -26.51 4.79
C TRP A 50 -15.39 -27.71 3.82
N PRO A 51 -14.23 -28.21 3.36
CA PRO A 51 -12.87 -27.69 3.60
C PRO A 51 -12.64 -26.32 2.93
N PRO A 52 -11.74 -25.48 3.49
CA PRO A 52 -11.45 -24.18 2.92
C PRO A 52 -10.87 -24.35 1.51
N PRO A 53 -11.37 -23.59 0.50
CA PRO A 53 -10.79 -23.65 -0.84
C PRO A 53 -9.36 -23.12 -0.77
N LEU A 54 -8.39 -23.99 -1.06
CA LEU A 54 -7.00 -23.62 -1.24
C LEU A 54 -6.60 -23.93 -2.69
N PRO A 55 -5.75 -23.09 -3.31
CA PRO A 55 -5.34 -23.32 -4.68
C PRO A 55 -4.42 -24.56 -4.72
N PRO A 56 -4.60 -25.47 -5.68
CA PRO A 56 -3.67 -26.58 -5.86
C PRO A 56 -2.26 -26.04 -6.16
N THR A 57 -1.23 -26.76 -5.73
CA THR A 57 0.17 -26.32 -5.89
C THR A 57 0.56 -26.08 -7.34
N SER A 58 -0.05 -26.79 -8.28
CA SER A 58 0.12 -26.58 -9.73
C SER A 58 -0.36 -25.22 -10.22
N GLN A 59 -1.33 -24.60 -9.54
CA GLN A 59 -1.82 -23.25 -9.88
C GLN A 59 -1.00 -22.14 -9.22
N LEU A 60 -0.10 -22.45 -8.28
CA LEU A 60 0.74 -21.45 -7.62
C LEU A 60 1.97 -21.08 -8.45
N TRP A 61 2.29 -21.82 -9.51
CA TRP A 61 3.49 -21.60 -10.30
C TRP A 61 3.19 -21.52 -11.79
N HIS A 62 3.70 -20.47 -12.42
CA HIS A 62 3.72 -20.32 -13.87
C HIS A 62 4.97 -19.52 -14.26
N PRO A 63 5.76 -19.97 -15.25
CA PRO A 63 7.05 -19.34 -15.59
C PRO A 63 6.92 -17.88 -16.06
N LEU A 64 5.76 -17.50 -16.60
CA LEU A 64 5.49 -16.13 -17.04
C LEU A 64 5.24 -15.16 -15.88
N ALA A 65 4.78 -15.64 -14.73
CA ALA A 65 4.47 -14.78 -13.57
C ALA A 65 5.68 -14.02 -13.00
N PRO A 66 6.85 -14.65 -12.73
CA PRO A 66 8.02 -13.91 -12.29
C PRO A 66 8.55 -12.95 -13.35
N VAL A 67 8.43 -13.30 -14.65
CA VAL A 67 8.83 -12.41 -15.75
C VAL A 67 7.96 -11.15 -15.78
N LEU A 68 6.65 -11.29 -15.66
CA LEU A 68 5.73 -10.15 -15.59
C LEU A 68 5.97 -9.29 -14.35
N LEU A 69 6.13 -9.91 -13.18
CA LEU A 69 6.35 -9.20 -11.92
C LEU A 69 7.68 -8.42 -11.96
N LEU A 70 8.77 -9.07 -12.37
CA LEU A 70 10.08 -8.42 -12.47
C LEU A 70 10.10 -7.35 -13.57
N GLY A 71 9.46 -7.61 -14.71
CA GLY A 71 9.29 -6.63 -15.78
C GLY A 71 8.51 -5.40 -15.31
N TRP A 72 7.44 -5.60 -14.54
CA TRP A 72 6.65 -4.52 -13.95
C TRP A 72 7.46 -3.71 -12.92
N LEU A 73 8.16 -4.39 -12.00
CA LEU A 73 9.03 -3.73 -11.02
C LEU A 73 10.15 -2.95 -11.71
N ALA A 74 10.76 -3.51 -12.75
CA ALA A 74 11.80 -2.85 -13.53
C ALA A 74 11.26 -1.61 -14.27
N LEU A 75 10.09 -1.71 -14.91
CA LEU A 75 9.43 -0.58 -15.56
C LEU A 75 9.15 0.54 -14.55
N GLN A 76 8.51 0.22 -13.43
CA GLN A 76 8.20 1.22 -12.40
C GLN A 76 9.47 1.83 -11.80
N SER A 77 10.51 1.03 -11.58
CA SER A 77 11.81 1.53 -11.09
C SER A 77 12.47 2.47 -12.08
N PHE A 78 12.41 2.15 -13.37
CA PHE A 78 12.90 3.01 -14.44
C PHE A 78 12.14 4.34 -14.49
N LEU A 79 10.81 4.30 -14.47
CA LEU A 79 9.96 5.49 -14.47
C LEU A 79 10.19 6.37 -13.24
N TYR A 80 10.37 5.76 -12.06
CA TYR A 80 10.71 6.47 -10.83
C TYR A 80 12.02 7.27 -10.96
N MET A 81 13.02 6.72 -11.65
CA MET A 81 14.32 7.36 -11.85
C MET A 81 14.33 8.44 -12.93
N LEU A 82 13.27 8.58 -13.71
CA LEU A 82 13.18 9.64 -14.71
C LEU A 82 13.16 11.02 -14.03
N PRO A 83 13.97 11.99 -14.50
CA PRO A 83 14.04 13.34 -13.94
C PRO A 83 12.84 14.20 -14.40
N VAL A 84 11.63 13.68 -14.20
CA VAL A 84 10.37 14.31 -14.57
C VAL A 84 9.66 14.74 -13.29
N GLY A 85 9.09 15.94 -13.27
CA GLY A 85 8.37 16.45 -12.11
C GLY A 85 9.25 17.19 -11.11
N LYS A 86 8.62 17.61 -10.01
CA LYS A 86 9.28 18.39 -8.95
C LYS A 86 9.96 17.47 -7.95
N VAL A 87 10.97 17.99 -7.24
CA VAL A 87 11.58 17.31 -6.11
C VAL A 87 11.06 17.97 -4.83
N ALA A 88 10.45 17.17 -3.96
CA ALA A 88 9.98 17.63 -2.65
C ALA A 88 10.92 17.16 -1.54
N GLU A 89 10.97 17.92 -0.45
CA GLU A 89 11.69 17.54 0.76
C GLU A 89 10.76 16.83 1.74
N GLY A 90 11.23 15.72 2.29
CA GLY A 90 10.53 15.02 3.36
C GLY A 90 10.61 15.73 4.71
N MET A 91 10.10 15.05 5.72
CA MET A 91 10.19 15.50 7.11
C MET A 91 11.63 15.50 7.62
N VAL A 92 11.88 16.30 8.65
CA VAL A 92 13.18 16.37 9.32
C VAL A 92 13.44 15.05 10.03
N LEU A 93 14.56 14.41 9.70
CA LEU A 93 15.03 13.19 10.36
C LEU A 93 15.66 13.50 11.71
N ARG A 94 15.95 12.45 12.50
CA ARG A 94 16.60 12.59 13.83
C ARG A 94 17.97 13.27 13.79
N ASP A 95 18.65 13.19 12.66
CA ASP A 95 19.94 13.84 12.42
C ASP A 95 19.81 15.31 11.96
N GLY A 96 18.58 15.83 11.84
CA GLY A 96 18.31 17.17 11.35
C GLY A 96 18.32 17.31 9.83
N SER A 97 18.63 16.25 9.09
CA SER A 97 18.64 16.26 7.63
C SER A 97 17.23 16.10 7.04
N ARG A 98 17.06 16.47 5.77
CA ARG A 98 15.85 16.23 4.99
C ARG A 98 16.19 15.42 3.75
N LEU A 99 15.42 14.37 3.52
CA LEU A 99 15.55 13.56 2.32
C LEU A 99 14.77 14.17 1.16
N LYS A 100 15.33 14.06 -0.04
CA LYS A 100 14.71 14.54 -1.29
C LYS A 100 14.01 13.39 -2.01
N TYR A 101 12.83 13.66 -2.56
CA TYR A 101 11.96 12.71 -3.24
C TYR A 101 11.47 13.26 -4.58
N PRO A 102 11.63 12.51 -5.70
CA PRO A 102 11.05 12.88 -6.98
C PRO A 102 9.53 12.63 -6.98
N ILE A 103 8.76 13.69 -7.22
CA ILE A 103 7.28 13.66 -7.27
C ILE A 103 6.85 13.49 -8.72
N ASN A 104 6.95 12.24 -9.19
CA ASN A 104 6.73 11.86 -10.57
C ASN A 104 5.72 10.71 -10.74
N GLY A 105 4.95 10.40 -9.68
CA GLY A 105 4.05 9.25 -9.64
C GLY A 105 2.92 9.34 -10.65
N PHE A 106 2.29 10.52 -10.75
CA PHE A 106 1.24 10.73 -11.74
C PHE A 106 1.77 10.62 -13.18
N HIS A 107 2.95 11.18 -13.46
CA HIS A 107 3.60 11.05 -14.78
C HIS A 107 3.93 9.58 -15.09
N SER A 108 4.50 8.85 -14.13
CA SER A 108 4.81 7.43 -14.25
C SER A 108 3.56 6.59 -14.53
N PHE A 109 2.44 6.93 -13.88
CA PHE A 109 1.15 6.30 -14.11
C PHE A 109 0.63 6.58 -15.52
N CYS A 110 0.63 7.83 -15.98
CA CYS A 110 0.21 8.18 -17.33
C CYS A 110 1.05 7.45 -18.40
N ILE A 111 2.37 7.41 -18.23
CA ILE A 111 3.27 6.70 -19.15
C ILE A 111 2.95 5.19 -19.13
N SER A 112 2.78 4.60 -17.94
CA SER A 112 2.42 3.18 -17.81
C SER A 112 1.07 2.87 -18.46
N ALA A 113 0.09 3.75 -18.31
CA ALA A 113 -1.23 3.62 -18.93
C ALA A 113 -1.17 3.73 -20.46
N ILE A 114 -0.36 4.63 -21.00
CA ILE A 114 -0.13 4.75 -22.45
C ILE A 114 0.55 3.50 -22.99
N LEU A 115 1.59 3.00 -22.31
CA LEU A 115 2.29 1.78 -22.69
C LEU A 115 1.34 0.57 -22.67
N LEU A 116 0.50 0.46 -21.65
CA LEU A 116 -0.51 -0.58 -21.55
C LEU A 116 -1.58 -0.45 -22.65
N GLY A 117 -2.03 0.78 -22.95
CA GLY A 117 -2.95 1.04 -24.06
C GLY A 117 -2.36 0.64 -25.41
N LEU A 118 -1.06 0.90 -25.62
CA LEU A 118 -0.34 0.49 -26.82
C LEU A 118 -0.23 -1.03 -26.92
N THR A 119 0.09 -1.74 -25.82
CA THR A 119 0.16 -3.20 -25.86
C THR A 119 -1.20 -3.84 -26.09
N LEU A 120 -2.28 -3.26 -25.54
CA LEU A 120 -3.66 -3.67 -25.84
C LEU A 120 -4.00 -3.45 -27.32
N TRP A 121 -3.63 -2.31 -27.89
CA TRP A 121 -3.84 -2.03 -29.31
C TRP A 121 -3.07 -3.00 -30.23
N LEU A 122 -1.88 -3.45 -29.79
CA LEU A 122 -1.10 -4.50 -30.45
C LEU A 122 -1.67 -5.92 -30.26
N GLY A 123 -2.78 -6.07 -29.53
CA GLY A 123 -3.48 -7.35 -29.36
C GLY A 123 -3.03 -8.17 -28.15
N MET A 124 -2.39 -7.58 -27.14
CA MET A 124 -2.03 -8.29 -25.91
C MET A 124 -3.31 -8.78 -25.17
N PRO A 125 -3.45 -10.08 -24.87
CA PRO A 125 -4.63 -10.62 -24.19
C PRO A 125 -4.56 -10.34 -22.69
N LEU A 126 -4.86 -9.11 -22.28
CA LEU A 126 -4.76 -8.68 -20.88
C LEU A 126 -5.68 -9.51 -19.95
N GLY A 127 -6.81 -10.03 -20.44
CA GLY A 127 -7.67 -10.93 -19.68
C GLY A 127 -6.97 -12.21 -19.20
N TYR A 128 -5.88 -12.63 -19.85
CA TYR A 128 -5.08 -13.79 -19.44
C TYR A 128 -4.44 -13.62 -18.05
N LEU A 129 -4.25 -12.39 -17.56
CA LEU A 129 -3.78 -12.14 -16.19
C LEU A 129 -4.72 -12.73 -15.14
N PHE A 130 -6.01 -12.94 -15.47
CA PHE A 130 -6.93 -13.67 -14.60
C PHE A 130 -6.43 -15.09 -14.31
N GLU A 131 -5.88 -15.81 -15.29
CA GLU A 131 -5.35 -17.16 -15.06
C GLU A 131 -4.03 -17.14 -14.29
N LEU A 132 -3.28 -16.04 -14.37
CA LEU A 132 -2.01 -15.85 -13.69
C LEU A 132 -2.15 -15.23 -12.30
N LEU A 133 -3.36 -15.00 -11.79
CA LEU A 133 -3.56 -14.30 -10.53
C LEU A 133 -2.95 -15.04 -9.33
N PHE A 134 -3.10 -16.37 -9.24
CA PHE A 134 -2.45 -17.17 -8.19
C PHE A 134 -0.91 -17.22 -8.34
N PRO A 135 -0.34 -17.51 -9.52
CA PRO A 135 1.10 -17.43 -9.72
C PRO A 135 1.69 -16.05 -9.42
N LEU A 136 1.00 -14.97 -9.81
CA LEU A 136 1.43 -13.59 -9.55
C LEU A 136 1.39 -13.28 -8.05
N ALA A 137 0.32 -13.67 -7.35
CA ALA A 137 0.23 -13.51 -5.90
C ALA A 137 1.35 -14.28 -5.19
N ALA A 138 1.60 -15.53 -5.57
CA ALA A 138 2.69 -16.34 -5.01
C ALA A 138 4.07 -15.73 -5.29
N CYS A 139 4.30 -15.24 -6.50
CA CYS A 139 5.55 -14.54 -6.87
C CYS A 139 5.73 -13.25 -6.07
N SER A 140 4.67 -12.44 -5.90
CA SER A 140 4.73 -11.22 -5.09
C SER A 140 5.00 -11.51 -3.62
N ILE A 141 4.37 -12.55 -3.05
CA ILE A 141 4.64 -13.03 -1.69
C ILE A 141 6.12 -13.42 -1.56
N GLY A 142 6.64 -14.24 -2.48
CA GLY A 142 8.04 -14.65 -2.49
C GLY A 142 8.99 -13.46 -2.62
N MET A 143 8.67 -12.52 -3.51
CA MET A 143 9.43 -11.27 -3.69
C MET A 143 9.42 -10.41 -2.42
N SER A 144 8.30 -10.33 -1.71
CA SER A 144 8.23 -9.63 -0.43
C SER A 144 9.17 -10.25 0.60
N PHE A 145 9.20 -11.58 0.75
CA PHE A 145 10.15 -12.24 1.64
C PHE A 145 11.61 -11.97 1.24
N LEU A 146 11.93 -12.06 -0.05
CA LEU A 146 13.29 -11.82 -0.56
C LEU A 146 13.73 -10.37 -0.33
N LEU A 147 12.87 -9.40 -0.62
CA LEU A 147 13.17 -7.98 -0.42
C LEU A 147 13.32 -7.67 1.07
N SER A 148 12.43 -8.17 1.93
CA SER A 148 12.55 -7.98 3.38
C SER A 148 13.81 -8.64 3.97
N LEU A 149 14.21 -9.80 3.46
CA LEU A 149 15.47 -10.44 3.86
C LEU A 149 16.66 -9.57 3.44
N TYR A 150 16.67 -9.07 2.21
CA TYR A 150 17.69 -8.14 1.73
C TYR A 150 17.76 -6.89 2.62
N LEU A 151 16.64 -6.26 2.94
CA LEU A 151 16.56 -5.08 3.80
C LEU A 151 17.07 -5.36 5.21
N TYR A 152 16.69 -6.51 5.77
CA TYR A 152 17.16 -6.93 7.09
C TYR A 152 18.68 -7.14 7.12
N LEU A 153 19.24 -7.87 6.14
CA LEU A 153 20.68 -8.09 6.05
C LEU A 153 21.43 -6.78 5.81
N ARG A 154 20.96 -5.95 4.88
CA ARG A 154 21.55 -4.65 4.57
C ARG A 154 21.61 -3.72 5.79
N SER A 155 20.59 -3.78 6.64
CA SER A 155 20.49 -2.90 7.82
C SER A 155 21.66 -3.03 8.81
N PHE A 156 22.41 -4.14 8.79
CA PHE A 156 23.59 -4.32 9.64
C PHE A 156 24.76 -3.41 9.24
N TRP A 157 24.78 -2.91 8.00
CA TRP A 157 25.74 -1.92 7.53
C TRP A 157 25.21 -0.47 7.61
N ALA A 158 23.97 -0.27 8.04
CA ALA A 158 23.38 1.05 8.20
C ALA A 158 23.89 1.75 9.47
N THR A 159 24.04 3.07 9.41
CA THR A 159 24.39 3.89 10.58
C THR A 159 23.26 3.84 11.61
N ASN A 160 23.60 3.83 12.91
CA ASN A 160 22.60 3.80 14.00
C ASN A 160 21.54 4.92 13.92
N GLN A 161 21.86 6.06 13.30
CA GLN A 161 20.94 7.19 13.10
C GLN A 161 19.86 6.90 12.04
N ALA A 162 20.12 5.99 11.10
CA ALA A 162 19.18 5.58 10.05
C ALA A 162 18.23 4.45 10.50
N LEU A 163 18.42 3.91 11.71
CA LEU A 163 17.59 2.85 12.24
C LEU A 163 16.24 3.40 12.73
N SER A 164 15.18 2.66 12.43
CA SER A 164 13.83 2.95 12.93
C SER A 164 13.78 2.73 14.44
N SER A 165 12.92 3.47 15.15
CA SER A 165 12.62 3.15 16.55
C SER A 165 11.88 1.82 16.66
N GLY A 166 10.93 1.55 15.76
CA GLY A 166 10.09 0.36 15.85
C GLY A 166 10.84 -0.95 15.59
N GLY A 167 11.93 -0.94 14.81
CA GLY A 167 12.63 -2.15 14.39
C GLY A 167 14.04 -2.32 14.95
N ASN A 168 14.41 -1.66 16.05
CA ASN A 168 15.72 -1.82 16.68
C ASN A 168 15.63 -2.46 18.08
N THR A 169 14.89 -3.57 18.19
CA THR A 169 14.60 -4.23 19.47
C THR A 169 15.65 -5.28 19.86
N GLY A 170 16.48 -5.73 18.91
CA GLY A 170 17.46 -6.81 19.11
C GLY A 170 16.87 -8.21 18.99
N ASN A 171 15.56 -8.34 18.74
CA ASN A 171 14.94 -9.61 18.39
C ASN A 171 14.92 -9.77 16.86
N PRO A 172 15.61 -10.77 16.27
CA PRO A 172 15.71 -10.90 14.82
C PRO A 172 14.37 -11.02 14.08
N LEU A 173 13.41 -11.76 14.63
CA LEU A 173 12.10 -11.98 14.01
C LEU A 173 11.26 -10.70 14.01
N TYR A 174 11.28 -9.99 15.13
CA TYR A 174 10.53 -8.74 15.27
C TYR A 174 11.15 -7.62 14.42
N ASP A 175 12.47 -7.51 14.42
CA ASP A 175 13.21 -6.53 13.62
C ASP A 175 13.12 -6.82 12.10
N PHE A 176 12.99 -8.10 11.70
CA PHE A 176 12.68 -8.49 10.32
C PHE A 176 11.26 -8.05 9.91
N PHE A 177 10.29 -8.24 10.81
CA PHE A 177 8.90 -7.89 10.57
C PHE A 177 8.68 -6.37 10.47
N MET A 178 9.14 -5.62 11.46
CA MET A 178 9.00 -4.15 11.52
C MET A 178 9.98 -3.42 10.61
N GLY A 179 11.14 -3.98 10.33
CA GLY A 179 12.18 -3.35 9.52
C GLY A 179 13.13 -2.48 10.34
N ARG A 180 14.42 -2.76 10.21
CA ARG A 180 15.48 -2.08 10.98
C ARG A 180 15.81 -0.68 10.45
N GLU A 181 15.86 -0.50 9.13
CA GLU A 181 16.19 0.77 8.47
C GLU A 181 14.92 1.60 8.25
N LEU A 182 14.93 2.89 8.58
CA LEU A 182 13.76 3.77 8.46
C LEU A 182 13.40 4.04 6.99
N ASN A 183 14.40 4.45 6.18
CA ASN A 183 14.25 4.82 4.78
C ASN A 183 15.42 4.24 3.95
N PRO A 184 15.38 2.94 3.62
CA PRO A 184 16.47 2.28 2.91
C PRO A 184 16.63 2.79 1.46
N ARG A 185 17.83 3.29 1.14
CA ARG A 185 18.15 3.94 -0.14
C ARG A 185 19.25 3.28 -0.96
N ILE A 186 19.08 3.21 -2.27
CA ILE A 186 20.16 2.89 -3.23
C ILE A 186 20.44 4.16 -4.04
N GLY A 187 21.46 4.91 -3.64
CA GLY A 187 21.69 6.26 -4.19
C GLY A 187 20.51 7.19 -3.86
N SER A 188 19.86 7.76 -4.88
CA SER A 188 18.65 8.58 -4.72
C SER A 188 17.35 7.76 -4.64
N PHE A 189 17.42 6.44 -4.87
CA PHE A 189 16.24 5.57 -4.90
C PHE A 189 15.83 5.16 -3.49
N ASP A 190 14.66 5.63 -3.05
CA ASP A 190 14.08 5.26 -1.75
C ASP A 190 13.15 4.05 -1.93
N LEU A 191 13.56 2.89 -1.40
CA LEU A 191 12.86 1.62 -1.61
C LEU A 191 11.46 1.61 -0.98
N LYS A 192 11.33 2.26 0.17
CA LYS A 192 10.08 2.34 0.91
C LYS A 192 9.07 3.20 0.19
N TYR A 193 9.46 4.43 -0.12
CA TYR A 193 8.62 5.35 -0.88
C TYR A 193 8.25 4.81 -2.27
N PHE A 194 9.18 4.11 -2.91
CA PHE A 194 8.92 3.43 -4.18
C PHE A 194 7.82 2.37 -4.03
N CYS A 195 7.97 1.43 -3.09
CA CYS A 195 7.03 0.32 -2.91
C CYS A 195 5.63 0.79 -2.52
N GLU A 196 5.51 1.77 -1.62
CA GLU A 196 4.24 2.27 -1.07
C GLU A 196 3.30 2.80 -2.17
N LEU A 197 3.84 3.50 -3.17
CA LEU A 197 3.04 4.18 -4.19
C LEU A 197 3.08 3.54 -5.58
N ARG A 198 4.21 2.94 -5.99
CA ARG A 198 4.43 2.59 -7.40
C ARG A 198 3.93 1.19 -7.74
N PRO A 199 4.67 0.10 -7.46
CA PRO A 199 4.34 -1.21 -8.00
C PRO A 199 3.02 -1.76 -7.46
N GLY A 200 2.68 -1.48 -6.19
CA GLY A 200 1.46 -1.95 -5.53
C GLY A 200 0.20 -1.28 -6.07
N LEU A 201 0.06 0.05 -5.88
CA LEU A 201 -1.14 0.79 -6.27
C LEU A 201 -1.34 0.82 -7.79
N MET A 202 -0.29 1.02 -8.58
CA MET A 202 -0.43 1.00 -10.03
C MET A 202 -0.71 -0.43 -10.53
N GLY A 203 -0.09 -1.45 -9.90
CA GLY A 203 -0.33 -2.85 -10.23
C GLY A 203 -1.77 -3.27 -9.94
N TRP A 204 -2.38 -2.77 -8.86
CA TRP A 204 -3.79 -2.95 -8.55
C TRP A 204 -4.71 -2.49 -9.68
N VAL A 205 -4.45 -1.31 -10.25
CA VAL A 205 -5.22 -0.79 -11.40
C VAL A 205 -5.08 -1.71 -12.62
N VAL A 206 -3.87 -2.21 -12.90
CA VAL A 206 -3.63 -3.14 -14.01
C VAL A 206 -4.38 -4.47 -13.81
N ILE A 207 -4.37 -5.02 -12.60
CA ILE A 207 -5.11 -6.24 -12.26
C ILE A 207 -6.61 -6.01 -12.47
N ASN A 208 -7.16 -4.90 -11.97
CA ASN A 208 -8.58 -4.58 -12.16
C ASN A 208 -8.97 -4.46 -13.64
N LEU A 209 -8.16 -3.78 -14.44
CA LEU A 209 -8.39 -3.69 -15.88
C LEU A 209 -8.34 -5.07 -16.53
N ALA A 210 -7.42 -5.94 -16.11
CA ALA A 210 -7.40 -7.33 -16.57
C ALA A 210 -8.68 -8.10 -16.20
N MET A 211 -9.23 -7.90 -15.00
CA MET A 211 -10.52 -8.51 -14.62
C MET A 211 -11.66 -7.99 -15.49
N LEU A 212 -11.69 -6.69 -15.77
CA LEU A 212 -12.67 -6.08 -16.68
C LEU A 212 -12.56 -6.69 -18.08
N MET A 213 -11.34 -6.79 -18.63
CA MET A 213 -11.11 -7.42 -19.94
C MET A 213 -11.53 -8.89 -19.94
N LYS A 214 -11.24 -9.64 -18.86
CA LYS A 214 -11.69 -11.02 -18.74
C LYS A 214 -13.21 -11.15 -18.69
N GLU A 215 -13.91 -10.22 -18.03
CA GLU A 215 -15.38 -10.21 -18.03
C GLU A 215 -15.92 -9.96 -19.45
N VAL A 216 -15.32 -9.03 -20.20
CA VAL A 216 -15.66 -8.76 -21.60
C VAL A 216 -15.40 -9.99 -22.48
N GLU A 217 -14.27 -10.69 -22.31
CA GLU A 217 -13.98 -11.93 -23.04
C GLU A 217 -15.01 -13.04 -22.78
N LEU A 218 -15.58 -13.09 -21.57
CA LEU A 218 -16.55 -14.11 -21.19
C LEU A 218 -18.00 -13.76 -21.56
N ARG A 219 -18.32 -12.47 -21.71
CA ARG A 219 -19.72 -11.97 -21.76
C ARG A 219 -19.96 -10.89 -22.81
N ASP A 220 -19.01 -10.64 -23.70
CA ASP A 220 -19.00 -9.63 -24.78
C ASP A 220 -19.16 -8.15 -24.33
N SER A 221 -19.45 -7.89 -23.05
CA SER A 221 -19.64 -6.55 -22.51
C SER A 221 -19.32 -6.48 -21.02
N PRO A 222 -18.80 -5.35 -20.53
CA PRO A 222 -18.51 -5.18 -19.10
C PRO A 222 -19.81 -4.91 -18.33
N SER A 223 -19.93 -5.50 -17.13
CA SER A 223 -21.09 -5.23 -16.28
C SER A 223 -21.03 -3.83 -15.68
N PHE A 224 -22.19 -3.23 -15.40
CA PHE A 224 -22.23 -1.92 -14.75
C PHE A 224 -21.51 -1.93 -13.39
N SER A 225 -21.64 -3.03 -12.63
CA SER A 225 -20.93 -3.27 -11.37
C SER A 225 -19.41 -3.24 -11.56
N MET A 226 -18.89 -3.88 -12.61
CA MET A 226 -17.46 -3.91 -12.92
C MET A 226 -16.93 -2.52 -13.27
N LEU A 227 -17.69 -1.74 -14.06
CA LEU A 227 -17.33 -0.37 -14.41
C LEU A 227 -17.27 0.53 -13.18
N LEU A 228 -18.22 0.40 -12.24
CA LEU A 228 -18.20 1.17 -10.98
C LEU A 228 -16.99 0.82 -10.11
N VAL A 229 -16.72 -0.47 -9.91
CA VAL A 229 -15.55 -0.93 -9.11
C VAL A 229 -14.26 -0.40 -9.73
N ASN A 230 -14.04 -0.63 -11.02
CA ASN A 230 -12.85 -0.16 -11.72
C ASN A 230 -12.74 1.37 -11.69
N GLY A 231 -13.84 2.08 -11.93
CA GLY A 231 -13.87 3.55 -11.94
C GLY A 231 -13.53 4.17 -10.59
N PHE A 232 -14.14 3.69 -9.50
CA PHE A 232 -13.87 4.22 -8.17
C PHE A 232 -12.46 3.90 -7.68
N GLN A 233 -11.98 2.68 -7.93
CA GLN A 233 -10.64 2.28 -7.51
C GLN A 233 -9.57 3.01 -8.34
N LEU A 234 -9.80 3.22 -9.64
CA LEU A 234 -8.96 4.06 -10.49
C LEU A 234 -8.92 5.50 -9.98
N LEU A 235 -10.08 6.10 -9.66
CA LEU A 235 -10.15 7.46 -9.12
C LEU A 235 -9.37 7.57 -7.81
N TYR A 236 -9.49 6.59 -6.93
CA TYR A 236 -8.74 6.54 -5.67
C TYR A 236 -7.21 6.51 -5.91
N VAL A 237 -6.73 5.64 -6.81
CA VAL A 237 -5.29 5.53 -7.11
C VAL A 237 -4.76 6.79 -7.80
N MET A 238 -5.49 7.31 -8.79
CA MET A 238 -5.12 8.56 -9.47
C MET A 238 -5.02 9.71 -8.48
N ASP A 239 -5.95 9.77 -7.53
CA ASP A 239 -5.95 10.78 -6.50
C ASP A 239 -4.76 10.69 -5.55
N ALA A 240 -4.42 9.48 -5.11
CA ALA A 240 -3.24 9.24 -4.28
C ALA A 240 -1.94 9.66 -4.98
N LEU A 241 -1.83 9.34 -6.29
CA LEU A 241 -0.68 9.71 -7.11
C LEU A 241 -0.62 11.21 -7.44
N TRP A 242 -1.77 11.86 -7.57
CA TRP A 242 -1.84 13.31 -7.76
C TRP A 242 -1.42 14.07 -6.50
N ASN A 243 -1.78 13.54 -5.33
CA ASN A 243 -1.45 14.11 -4.02
C ASN A 243 -0.25 13.40 -3.37
N GLU A 244 0.67 12.89 -4.19
CA GLU A 244 1.82 12.09 -3.79
C GLU A 244 2.68 12.74 -2.69
N GLU A 245 2.81 14.07 -2.66
CA GLU A 245 3.54 14.76 -1.60
C GLU A 245 2.98 14.51 -0.19
N ALA A 246 1.68 14.26 -0.07
CA ALA A 246 1.04 14.03 1.22
C ALA A 246 1.56 12.74 1.87
N VAL A 247 2.01 11.76 1.07
CA VAL A 247 2.59 10.50 1.55
C VAL A 247 3.88 10.72 2.32
N LEU A 248 4.65 11.78 2.01
CA LEU A 248 5.88 12.10 2.77
C LEU A 248 5.62 12.49 4.24
N THR A 249 4.36 12.64 4.63
CA THR A 249 3.92 12.98 6.00
C THR A 249 3.14 11.85 6.68
N THR A 250 3.08 10.66 6.08
CA THR A 250 2.42 9.48 6.67
C THR A 250 3.28 8.86 7.77
N MET A 251 2.63 8.12 8.67
CA MET A 251 3.32 7.37 9.73
C MET A 251 4.30 6.36 9.13
N ASP A 252 3.86 5.68 8.08
CA ASP A 252 4.62 4.70 7.33
C ASP A 252 5.97 5.29 6.95
N ILE A 253 6.02 6.41 6.19
CA ILE A 253 7.29 7.07 5.79
C ILE A 253 8.10 7.60 6.99
N VAL A 254 7.46 8.26 7.95
CA VAL A 254 8.17 9.07 8.96
C VAL A 254 8.67 8.26 10.14
N HIS A 255 7.93 7.24 10.56
CA HIS A 255 8.17 6.55 11.84
C HIS A 255 8.48 5.06 11.69
N ASP A 256 7.83 4.38 10.75
CA ASP A 256 7.90 2.92 10.67
C ASP A 256 9.10 2.45 9.88
N GLY A 257 9.70 1.34 10.28
CA GLY A 257 10.78 0.72 9.52
C GLY A 257 10.28 0.10 8.23
N PHE A 258 11.16 -0.06 7.23
CA PHE A 258 10.80 -0.80 6.02
C PHE A 258 11.15 -2.28 6.14
N GLY A 259 10.23 -3.05 6.71
CA GLY A 259 10.35 -4.49 6.96
C GLY A 259 9.33 -5.33 6.20
N PHE A 260 9.18 -6.60 6.59
CA PHE A 260 8.21 -7.51 5.96
C PHE A 260 6.78 -6.97 5.99
N MET A 261 6.36 -6.31 7.07
CA MET A 261 4.99 -5.79 7.17
C MET A 261 4.64 -4.83 6.03
N LEU A 262 5.46 -3.79 5.81
CA LEU A 262 5.23 -2.82 4.75
C LEU A 262 5.49 -3.41 3.37
N VAL A 263 6.59 -4.14 3.19
CA VAL A 263 6.93 -4.75 1.90
C VAL A 263 5.85 -5.73 1.41
N PHE A 264 5.30 -6.55 2.32
CA PHE A 264 4.19 -7.44 2.01
C PHE A 264 2.89 -6.67 1.78
N GLY A 265 2.62 -5.67 2.60
CA GLY A 265 1.51 -4.74 2.44
C GLY A 265 1.45 -4.16 1.02
N ASP A 266 2.57 -3.59 0.59
CA ASP A 266 2.71 -2.87 -0.67
C ASP A 266 2.65 -3.80 -1.89
N LEU A 267 3.44 -4.88 -1.89
CA LEU A 267 3.65 -5.70 -3.09
C LEU A 267 2.63 -6.84 -3.26
N ALA A 268 2.04 -7.33 -2.16
CA ALA A 268 1.17 -8.49 -2.19
C ALA A 268 -0.23 -8.20 -1.62
N TRP A 269 -0.33 -7.55 -0.47
CA TRP A 269 -1.63 -7.34 0.15
C TRP A 269 -2.52 -6.42 -0.68
N VAL A 270 -2.08 -5.18 -0.94
CA VAL A 270 -2.85 -4.17 -1.67
C VAL A 270 -3.31 -4.68 -3.05
N PRO A 271 -2.42 -5.12 -3.97
CA PRO A 271 -2.85 -5.48 -5.31
C PRO A 271 -3.79 -6.70 -5.36
N PHE A 272 -3.62 -7.69 -4.49
CA PHE A 272 -4.38 -8.95 -4.57
C PHE A 272 -5.61 -9.00 -3.65
N THR A 273 -5.66 -8.18 -2.59
CA THR A 273 -6.86 -8.09 -1.74
C THR A 273 -7.79 -6.97 -2.19
N TYR A 274 -7.27 -5.86 -2.72
CA TYR A 274 -8.13 -4.74 -3.15
C TYR A 274 -8.73 -4.96 -4.54
N SER A 275 -8.25 -5.96 -5.29
CA SER A 275 -8.82 -6.42 -6.56
C SER A 275 -9.84 -7.55 -6.39
N LEU A 276 -10.16 -7.96 -5.15
CA LEU A 276 -11.09 -9.07 -4.90
C LEU A 276 -12.49 -8.77 -5.44
N GLN A 277 -12.96 -7.52 -5.40
CA GLN A 277 -14.29 -7.16 -5.90
C GLN A 277 -14.37 -7.37 -7.42
N ALA A 278 -13.35 -6.92 -8.16
CA ALA A 278 -13.26 -7.13 -9.61
C ALA A 278 -13.11 -8.64 -9.93
N THR A 279 -12.24 -9.34 -9.20
CA THR A 279 -12.04 -10.79 -9.34
C THR A 279 -13.34 -11.58 -9.10
N PHE A 280 -14.10 -11.20 -8.08
CA PHE A 280 -15.39 -11.79 -7.75
C PHE A 280 -16.39 -11.60 -8.88
N LEU A 281 -16.52 -10.38 -9.43
CA LEU A 281 -17.46 -10.07 -10.51
C LEU A 281 -17.18 -10.86 -11.81
N VAL A 282 -15.92 -11.24 -12.07
CA VAL A 282 -15.58 -12.09 -13.23
C VAL A 282 -16.29 -13.45 -13.14
N ILE A 283 -16.32 -14.08 -11.95
CA ILE A 283 -16.94 -15.40 -11.74
C ILE A 283 -18.43 -15.28 -11.41
N HIS A 284 -18.80 -14.27 -10.63
CA HIS A 284 -20.13 -14.06 -10.05
C HIS A 284 -20.77 -12.81 -10.64
N PRO A 285 -21.38 -12.89 -11.84
CA PRO A 285 -22.00 -11.73 -12.47
C PRO A 285 -23.16 -11.23 -11.60
N GLN A 286 -23.10 -9.96 -11.21
CA GLN A 286 -24.14 -9.32 -10.39
C GLN A 286 -24.87 -8.26 -11.22
N SER A 287 -26.18 -8.44 -11.40
CA SER A 287 -27.04 -7.44 -12.02
C SER A 287 -27.34 -6.32 -11.02
N LEU A 288 -26.83 -5.12 -11.29
CA LEU A 288 -27.08 -3.95 -10.47
C LEU A 288 -28.23 -3.12 -11.06
N SER A 289 -29.25 -2.84 -10.26
CA SER A 289 -30.33 -1.94 -10.68
C SER A 289 -29.82 -0.51 -10.81
N THR A 290 -30.44 0.27 -11.71
CA THR A 290 -30.06 1.69 -11.92
C THR A 290 -30.12 2.49 -10.62
N ILE A 291 -31.14 2.25 -9.78
CA ILE A 291 -31.29 2.90 -8.47
C ILE A 291 -30.15 2.51 -7.53
N GLY A 292 -29.79 1.22 -7.48
CA GLY A 292 -28.66 0.74 -6.69
C GLY A 292 -27.34 1.38 -7.13
N GLY A 293 -27.12 1.50 -8.43
CA GLY A 293 -25.94 2.18 -8.97
C GLY A 293 -25.88 3.67 -8.62
N ILE A 294 -27.00 4.40 -8.74
CA ILE A 294 -27.07 5.82 -8.34
C ILE A 294 -26.77 5.96 -6.84
N ALA A 295 -27.32 5.10 -6.00
CA ALA A 295 -27.07 5.13 -4.56
C ALA A 295 -25.58 4.89 -4.22
N ILE A 296 -24.94 3.92 -4.89
CA ILE A 296 -23.52 3.62 -4.73
C ILE A 296 -22.66 4.82 -5.20
N ILE A 297 -22.97 5.41 -6.35
CA ILE A 297 -22.26 6.60 -6.86
C ILE A 297 -22.39 7.77 -5.89
N ALA A 298 -23.60 8.03 -5.38
CA ALA A 298 -23.83 9.10 -4.42
C ALA A 298 -23.05 8.86 -3.11
N LEU A 299 -23.07 7.62 -2.59
CA LEU A 299 -22.32 7.25 -1.40
C LEU A 299 -20.81 7.45 -1.59
N ASN A 300 -20.27 6.98 -2.73
CA ASN A 300 -18.85 7.15 -3.06
C ASN A 300 -18.49 8.64 -3.20
N GLY A 301 -19.32 9.43 -3.89
CA GLY A 301 -19.10 10.87 -4.10
C GLY A 301 -19.10 11.66 -2.79
N VAL A 302 -20.05 11.39 -1.90
CA VAL A 302 -20.10 12.03 -0.56
C VAL A 302 -18.88 11.63 0.27
N GLY A 303 -18.53 10.33 0.28
CA GLY A 303 -17.35 9.84 0.98
C GLY A 303 -16.06 10.47 0.47
N TYR A 304 -15.89 10.54 -0.85
CA TYR A 304 -14.73 11.17 -1.49
C TYR A 304 -14.64 12.67 -1.17
N TYR A 305 -15.77 13.37 -1.19
CA TYR A 305 -15.83 14.80 -0.83
C TYR A 305 -15.35 15.04 0.61
N ILE A 306 -15.88 14.27 1.57
CA ILE A 306 -15.49 14.37 2.98
C ILE A 306 -13.99 14.04 3.12
N PHE A 307 -13.55 12.93 2.54
CA PHE A 307 -12.15 12.48 2.59
C PHE A 307 -11.18 13.55 2.07
N ARG A 308 -11.44 14.10 0.87
CA ARG A 308 -10.57 15.13 0.28
C ARG A 308 -10.59 16.41 1.10
N ARG A 309 -11.76 16.86 1.54
CA ARG A 309 -11.88 18.11 2.29
C ARG A 309 -11.15 18.04 3.63
N SER A 310 -11.34 16.96 4.38
CA SER A 310 -10.64 16.75 5.66
C SER A 310 -9.13 16.61 5.48
N ASN A 311 -8.66 15.90 4.45
CA ASN A 311 -7.22 15.79 4.20
C ASN A 311 -6.59 17.10 3.71
N SER A 312 -7.28 17.85 2.86
CA SER A 312 -6.82 19.17 2.43
C SER A 312 -6.69 20.12 3.63
N GLN A 313 -7.69 20.14 4.52
CA GLN A 313 -7.64 20.94 5.75
C GLN A 313 -6.48 20.51 6.66
N LYS A 314 -6.31 19.20 6.90
CA LYS A 314 -5.20 18.67 7.69
C LYS A 314 -3.83 19.03 7.12
N ASN A 315 -3.67 18.92 5.80
CA ASN A 315 -2.40 19.25 5.13
C ASN A 315 -2.13 20.77 5.17
N GLN A 316 -3.15 21.60 4.96
CA GLN A 316 -3.03 23.05 5.10
C GLN A 316 -2.64 23.46 6.52
N PHE A 317 -3.30 22.91 7.55
CA PHE A 317 -2.97 23.18 8.95
C PHE A 317 -1.52 22.80 9.29
N ARG A 318 -1.04 21.65 8.80
CA ARG A 318 0.35 21.21 9.01
C ARG A 318 1.38 22.10 8.29
N ARG A 319 0.98 22.74 7.17
CA ARG A 319 1.85 23.63 6.38
C ARG A 319 1.83 25.06 6.91
N ASP A 320 0.66 25.58 7.26
CA ASP A 320 0.43 26.92 7.79
C ASP A 320 -0.76 26.93 8.78
N PRO A 321 -0.47 26.85 10.10
CA PRO A 321 -1.48 26.89 11.15
C PRO A 321 -2.26 28.22 11.23
N HIS A 322 -1.76 29.30 10.60
CA HIS A 322 -2.39 30.63 10.63
C HIS A 322 -3.25 30.93 9.39
N SER A 323 -3.40 29.97 8.49
CA SER A 323 -4.25 30.12 7.31
C SER A 323 -5.73 30.31 7.68
N SER A 324 -6.40 31.24 7.02
CA SER A 324 -7.80 31.65 7.30
C SER A 324 -8.85 30.53 7.13
N GLN A 325 -8.46 29.38 6.56
CA GLN A 325 -9.32 28.21 6.36
C GLN A 325 -9.24 27.20 7.52
N CYS A 326 -8.34 27.37 8.50
CA CYS A 326 -8.16 26.43 9.62
C CYS A 326 -9.16 26.59 10.78
N GLY A 327 -10.09 27.55 10.71
CA GLY A 327 -10.99 27.86 11.82
C GLY A 327 -10.49 29.01 12.68
N ARG A 328 -11.24 29.38 13.72
CA ARG A 328 -10.87 30.53 14.56
C ARG A 328 -9.69 30.13 15.48
N PRO A 329 -8.76 31.06 15.79
CA PRO A 329 -7.59 30.79 16.63
C PRO A 329 -7.87 30.17 18.01
N GLY A 330 -9.12 30.17 18.49
CA GLY A 330 -9.54 29.61 19.77
C GLY A 330 -9.98 28.13 19.74
N ASP A 331 -10.07 27.49 18.58
CA ASP A 331 -10.52 26.10 18.45
C ASP A 331 -9.37 25.06 18.47
N HIS A 332 -8.13 25.53 18.62
CA HIS A 332 -6.94 24.68 18.55
C HIS A 332 -6.37 24.41 19.95
N PHE A 333 -6.36 23.14 20.37
CA PHE A 333 -5.56 22.71 21.51
C PHE A 333 -4.08 22.67 21.10
N HIS A 334 -3.30 23.62 21.60
CA HIS A 334 -1.84 23.49 21.58
C HIS A 334 -1.42 22.38 22.55
N SER A 335 -1.01 21.23 22.01
CA SER A 335 -0.20 20.30 22.79
C SER A 335 1.16 20.95 23.02
N ASN A 336 1.45 21.28 24.28
CA ASN A 336 2.79 21.62 24.71
C ASN A 336 3.65 20.36 24.67
N GLY A 337 4.23 20.04 23.50
CA GLY A 337 5.45 19.24 23.41
C GLY A 337 5.43 17.79 23.92
N GLU A 338 4.28 17.20 24.22
CA GLU A 338 4.15 15.77 24.49
C GLU A 338 3.13 15.18 23.51
N ALA A 339 3.59 14.24 22.69
CA ALA A 339 2.71 13.42 21.88
C ALA A 339 1.67 12.75 22.79
N PRO A 340 0.37 12.78 22.46
CA PRO A 340 -0.64 12.21 23.33
C PRO A 340 -0.47 10.70 23.39
N LEU A 341 0.05 10.23 24.54
CA LEU A 341 -0.11 8.88 25.04
C LEU A 341 -1.59 8.50 24.96
N SER A 342 -1.86 7.40 24.24
CA SER A 342 -2.98 6.47 24.42
C SER A 342 -4.22 7.03 25.15
N VAL A 343 -5.31 7.16 24.39
CA VAL A 343 -6.67 7.44 24.89
C VAL A 343 -7.00 6.52 26.08
N ARG A 344 -6.93 7.03 27.31
CA ARG A 344 -7.55 6.40 28.48
C ARG A 344 -9.06 6.52 28.34
N LEU A 345 -9.71 5.38 28.19
CA LEU A 345 -11.15 5.23 28.32
C LEU A 345 -11.64 5.89 29.62
N VAL A 346 -12.66 6.73 29.47
CA VAL A 346 -13.30 7.50 30.53
C VAL A 346 -13.87 6.56 31.60
N GLY A 347 -13.20 6.51 32.75
CA GLY A 347 -13.74 5.98 33.99
C GLY A 347 -14.59 7.06 34.67
N THR A 348 -15.85 6.73 34.93
CA THR A 348 -16.85 7.46 35.70
C THR A 348 -16.29 8.06 37.00
N ARG A 349 -16.47 9.38 37.21
CA ARG A 349 -16.33 10.00 38.54
C ARG A 349 -17.68 9.96 39.27
N PRO A 350 -17.72 9.67 40.57
CA PRO A 350 -18.91 9.78 41.38
C PRO A 350 -19.19 11.25 41.75
N SER A 351 -20.48 11.62 41.76
CA SER A 351 -21.02 12.87 42.30
C SER A 351 -20.92 12.91 43.84
N PRO A 352 -20.96 14.11 44.46
CA PRO A 352 -20.53 14.34 45.84
C PRO A 352 -21.39 13.69 46.92
#